data_AF-A0A1V9EWM1-F1
#
_entry.id   AF-A0A1V9EWM1-F1
#
_cell.length_a   1.000
_cell.length_b   1.000
_cell.length_c   1.000
_cell.angle_alpha   90.00
_cell.angle_beta   90.00
_cell.angle_gamma   90.00
#
_symmetry.space_group_name_H-M   'P 1'
#
loop_
_entity.id
_entity.type
_entity.pdbx_description
1 polymer ?
#
loop_
_entity_poly.entity_id
_entity_poly.type
_entity_poly.pdbx_seq_one_letter_code
_entity_poly.pdbx_strand_id
1 'polypeptide(L)'
;MCKVTSLLLALLLSLSAGAQGVFVNQTNTALKMVIEDYPNHFSNIKGDPINTPEPAANYKSKVIIPGSVNCVLTEFKTTAAYSWTCELYSSADFQNAKERYNSLYKEIHNTIIKLAGEKPSILNGQYADPDKNRKQNTIHFHFLPNTGIIQKLHVELRLQSEEGTWKIMLQVFDEAPASGNMQTMA
;
A
#
# COMPACT_ATOMS: atom_id res chain seq x y z
N MET A 1 16.50 11.26 71.76
CA MET A 1 15.38 10.29 71.63
C MET A 1 14.49 10.81 70.50
N CYS A 2 14.56 10.23 69.29
CA CYS A 2 13.58 9.26 68.73
C CYS A 2 12.22 9.95 68.45
N LYS A 3 11.70 10.11 67.21
CA LYS A 3 11.49 9.20 66.05
C LYS A 3 11.28 10.07 64.77
N VAL A 4 11.90 9.86 63.60
CA VAL A 4 11.62 8.84 62.54
C VAL A 4 10.16 8.97 62.02
N THR A 5 9.89 9.86 61.06
CA THR A 5 9.89 9.74 59.56
C THR A 5 8.57 9.28 58.92
N SER A 6 8.36 9.84 57.71
CA SER A 6 7.64 9.28 56.55
C SER A 6 6.11 9.31 56.55
N LEU A 7 5.55 10.17 55.69
CA LEU A 7 4.70 9.74 54.56
C LEU A 7 4.29 10.99 53.76
N LEU A 8 4.78 11.14 52.53
CA LEU A 8 4.08 11.75 51.39
C LEU A 8 5.06 11.92 50.21
N LEU A 9 5.47 10.79 49.64
CA LEU A 9 6.15 10.78 48.33
C LEU A 9 5.70 9.55 47.55
N ALA A 10 4.42 9.52 47.19
CA ALA A 10 3.86 8.47 46.35
C ALA A 10 2.59 8.98 45.66
N LEU A 11 2.73 9.97 44.77
CA LEU A 11 1.72 10.20 43.73
C LEU A 11 2.37 11.03 42.64
N LEU A 12 2.83 10.35 41.60
CA LEU A 12 3.02 10.81 40.21
C LEU A 12 3.88 9.76 39.46
N LEU A 13 3.54 8.48 39.63
CA LEU A 13 3.77 7.52 38.56
C LEU A 13 2.64 7.78 37.56
N SER A 14 2.83 8.78 36.71
CA SER A 14 2.05 8.93 35.50
C SER A 14 2.26 7.65 34.69
N LEU A 15 1.31 6.73 34.83
CA LEU A 15 1.09 5.62 33.93
C LEU A 15 1.11 6.21 32.51
N SER A 16 2.23 6.06 31.81
CA SER A 16 2.20 6.00 30.36
C SER A 16 1.44 4.73 30.03
N ALA A 17 0.11 4.83 30.09
CA ALA A 17 -0.77 3.92 29.38
C ALA A 17 -0.44 4.12 27.91
N GLY A 18 0.59 3.41 27.44
CA GLY A 18 0.75 3.13 26.03
C GLY A 18 -0.58 2.53 25.63
N ALA A 19 -1.36 3.29 24.87
CA ALA A 19 -2.52 2.76 24.20
C ALA A 19 -2.02 1.56 23.43
N GLN A 20 -2.24 0.35 23.97
CA GLN A 20 -2.21 -0.88 23.21
C GLN A 20 -3.47 -0.83 22.36
N GLY A 21 -3.49 0.13 21.44
CA GLY A 21 -4.37 0.07 20.30
C GLY A 21 -4.02 -1.23 19.63
N VAL A 22 -4.99 -2.13 19.57
CA VAL A 22 -5.04 -3.14 18.52
C VAL A 22 -4.77 -2.36 17.25
N PHE A 23 -3.54 -2.40 16.74
CA PHE A 23 -3.18 -1.73 15.50
C PHE A 23 -3.99 -2.48 14.46
N VAL A 24 -5.20 -1.98 14.18
CA VAL A 24 -5.92 -2.36 12.99
C VAL A 24 -4.96 -1.97 11.89
N ASN A 25 -4.40 -2.97 11.23
CA ASN A 25 -3.54 -2.77 10.09
C ASN A 25 -4.43 -2.23 8.97
N GLN A 26 -4.61 -0.91 8.98
CA GLN A 26 -5.53 -0.20 8.10
C GLN A 26 -5.09 -0.32 6.65
N THR A 27 -3.78 -0.43 6.40
CA THR A 27 -3.19 -0.76 5.10
C THR A 27 -3.76 -2.07 4.57
N ASN A 28 -3.70 -3.15 5.36
CA ASN A 28 -4.24 -4.45 4.94
C ASN A 28 -5.74 -4.44 4.74
N THR A 29 -6.46 -3.71 5.60
CA THR A 29 -7.92 -3.63 5.51
C THR A 29 -8.33 -2.93 4.21
N ALA A 30 -7.70 -1.80 3.88
CA ALA A 30 -7.93 -1.09 2.62
C ALA A 30 -7.50 -1.93 1.41
N LEU A 31 -6.31 -2.55 1.46
CA LEU A 31 -5.82 -3.40 0.38
C LEU A 31 -6.75 -4.59 0.10
N LYS A 32 -7.30 -5.21 1.15
CA LYS A 32 -8.34 -6.25 1.03
C LYS A 32 -9.55 -5.73 0.29
N MET A 33 -10.10 -4.59 0.70
CA MET A 33 -11.27 -3.99 0.04
C MET A 33 -11.00 -3.68 -1.44
N VAL A 34 -9.79 -3.20 -1.77
CA VAL A 34 -9.40 -2.94 -3.16
C VAL A 34 -9.34 -4.23 -3.97
N ILE A 35 -8.62 -5.25 -3.48
CA ILE A 35 -8.45 -6.52 -4.19
C ILE A 35 -9.78 -7.27 -4.31
N GLU A 36 -10.62 -7.25 -3.26
CA GLU A 36 -11.92 -7.91 -3.27
C GLU A 36 -12.92 -7.23 -4.23
N ASP A 37 -12.68 -5.98 -4.62
CA ASP A 37 -13.48 -5.28 -5.63
C ASP A 37 -12.99 -5.47 -7.08
N TYR A 38 -11.86 -6.16 -7.28
CA TYR A 38 -11.33 -6.49 -8.60
C TYR A 38 -12.36 -7.17 -9.53
N PRO A 39 -13.18 -8.15 -9.08
CA PRO A 39 -14.19 -8.78 -9.94
C PRO A 39 -15.25 -7.81 -10.47
N ASN A 40 -15.44 -6.66 -9.81
CA ASN A 40 -16.35 -5.60 -10.22
C ASN A 40 -15.62 -4.48 -10.99
N HIS A 41 -14.40 -4.72 -11.47
CA HIS A 41 -13.54 -3.72 -12.11
C HIS A 41 -13.37 -2.45 -11.26
N PHE A 42 -13.24 -2.64 -9.93
CA PHE A 42 -13.10 -1.57 -8.95
C PHE A 42 -14.26 -0.54 -8.94
N SER A 43 -15.42 -0.91 -9.49
CA SER A 43 -16.56 0.01 -9.63
C SER A 43 -17.15 0.45 -8.29
N ASN A 44 -17.10 -0.39 -7.25
CA ASN A 44 -17.64 -0.03 -5.94
C ASN A 44 -16.72 0.94 -5.20
N ILE A 45 -15.41 0.86 -5.45
CA ILE A 45 -14.42 1.77 -4.86
C ILE A 45 -14.13 3.02 -5.71
N LYS A 46 -14.76 3.16 -6.88
CA LYS A 46 -14.67 4.34 -7.76
C LYS A 46 -15.44 5.53 -7.17
N GLY A 47 -14.77 6.67 -7.03
CA GLY A 47 -15.34 7.93 -6.54
C GLY A 47 -15.42 9.01 -7.63
N ASP A 48 -15.26 10.27 -7.22
CA ASP A 48 -15.43 11.42 -8.10
C ASP A 48 -14.39 11.47 -9.22
N PRO A 49 -14.76 11.89 -10.44
CA PRO A 49 -13.81 12.04 -11.54
C PRO A 49 -12.77 13.12 -11.26
N ILE A 50 -11.55 12.88 -11.73
CA ILE A 50 -10.43 13.81 -11.75
C ILE A 50 -10.17 14.19 -13.20
N ASN A 51 -10.10 15.49 -13.49
CA ASN A 51 -9.82 15.97 -14.84
C ASN A 51 -8.50 15.38 -15.35
N THR A 52 -8.58 14.51 -16.35
CA THR A 52 -7.44 13.73 -16.87
C THR A 52 -7.51 13.72 -18.39
N PRO A 53 -6.39 13.95 -19.10
CA PRO A 53 -6.34 13.80 -20.54
C PRO A 53 -6.61 12.35 -20.98
N GLU A 54 -7.33 12.19 -22.09
CA GLU A 54 -7.52 10.90 -22.78
C GLU A 54 -6.16 10.24 -23.14
N PRO A 55 -6.09 8.89 -23.23
CA PRO A 55 -7.19 7.92 -23.14
C PRO A 55 -7.48 7.39 -21.73
N ALA A 56 -6.94 8.03 -20.69
CA ALA A 56 -7.15 7.61 -19.30
C ALA A 56 -8.25 8.44 -18.64
N ALA A 57 -9.05 7.79 -17.79
CA ALA A 57 -9.96 8.46 -16.87
C ALA A 57 -9.52 8.17 -15.44
N ASN A 58 -9.19 9.21 -14.67
CA ASN A 58 -8.87 9.06 -13.26
C ASN A 58 -10.06 9.43 -12.39
N TYR A 59 -10.15 8.76 -11.24
CA TYR A 59 -11.17 8.97 -10.23
C TYR A 59 -10.50 8.95 -8.86
N LYS A 60 -11.02 9.73 -7.92
CA LYS A 60 -10.68 9.56 -6.51
C LYS A 60 -11.14 8.18 -6.07
N SER A 61 -10.33 7.47 -5.29
CA SER A 61 -10.81 6.22 -4.68
C SER A 61 -11.65 6.52 -3.44
N LYS A 62 -12.75 5.77 -3.27
CA LYS A 62 -13.52 5.74 -2.02
C LYS A 62 -12.80 4.96 -0.92
N VAL A 63 -11.92 4.03 -1.31
CA VAL A 63 -11.06 3.30 -0.37
C VAL A 63 -9.74 4.05 -0.26
N ILE A 64 -9.44 4.51 0.95
CA ILE A 64 -8.22 5.22 1.29
C ILE A 64 -7.48 4.51 2.42
N ILE A 65 -6.16 4.62 2.43
CA ILE A 65 -5.35 4.18 3.57
C ILE A 65 -5.15 5.41 4.47
N PRO A 66 -5.56 5.38 5.74
CA PRO A 66 -5.38 6.52 6.63
C PRO A 66 -3.91 6.95 6.70
N GLY A 67 -3.67 8.25 6.56
CA GLY A 67 -2.33 8.83 6.47
C GLY A 67 -1.69 8.79 5.08
N SER A 68 -2.37 8.21 4.06
CA SER A 68 -1.95 8.33 2.66
C SER A 68 -2.08 9.77 2.17
N VAL A 69 -1.24 10.16 1.22
CA VAL A 69 -1.31 11.44 0.52
C VAL A 69 -2.53 11.47 -0.40
N ASN A 70 -2.71 10.45 -1.24
CA ASN A 70 -3.89 10.27 -2.09
C ASN A 70 -4.02 8.82 -2.56
N CYS A 71 -5.23 8.41 -2.94
CA CYS A 71 -5.46 7.18 -3.70
C CYS A 71 -6.33 7.47 -4.92
N VAL A 72 -5.93 6.95 -6.08
CA VAL A 72 -6.51 7.20 -7.40
C VAL A 72 -6.81 5.88 -8.09
N LEU A 73 -7.98 5.82 -8.73
CA LEU A 73 -8.34 4.75 -9.66
C LEU A 73 -8.21 5.28 -11.08
N THR A 74 -7.46 4.58 -11.91
CA THR A 74 -7.26 4.88 -13.32
C THR A 74 -7.91 3.79 -14.17
N GLU A 75 -8.73 4.22 -15.10
CA GLU A 75 -9.33 3.39 -16.14
C GLU A 75 -8.68 3.74 -17.49
N PHE A 76 -8.07 2.75 -18.13
CA PHE A 76 -7.46 2.88 -19.45
C PHE A 76 -8.48 2.48 -20.52
N LYS A 77 -9.10 3.47 -21.19
CA LYS A 77 -10.22 3.21 -22.11
C LYS A 77 -9.87 2.34 -23.31
N THR A 78 -8.62 2.38 -23.74
CA THR A 78 -8.14 1.62 -24.92
C THR A 78 -7.99 0.13 -24.64
N THR A 79 -7.66 -0.25 -23.41
CA THR A 79 -7.37 -1.64 -23.02
C THR A 79 -8.43 -2.22 -22.09
N ALA A 80 -9.38 -1.40 -21.64
CA ALA A 80 -10.32 -1.72 -20.56
C ALA A 80 -9.61 -2.21 -19.28
N ALA A 81 -8.35 -1.81 -19.09
CA ALA A 81 -7.56 -2.14 -17.91
C ALA A 81 -7.81 -1.11 -16.81
N TYR A 82 -7.65 -1.56 -15.57
CA TYR A 82 -7.82 -0.72 -14.39
C TYR A 82 -6.60 -0.80 -13.47
N SER A 83 -6.28 0.32 -12.85
CA SER A 83 -5.25 0.41 -11.82
C SER A 83 -5.79 1.22 -10.65
N TRP A 84 -5.58 0.73 -9.44
CA TRP A 84 -5.69 1.49 -8.22
C TRP A 84 -4.28 1.78 -7.70
N THR A 85 -4.01 3.04 -7.39
CA THR A 85 -2.71 3.52 -6.95
C THR A 85 -2.89 4.41 -5.73
N CYS A 86 -2.12 4.19 -4.68
CA CYS A 86 -2.14 5.04 -3.50
C CYS A 86 -0.73 5.49 -3.09
N GLU A 87 -0.52 6.79 -2.97
CA GLU A 87 0.70 7.38 -2.40
C GLU A 87 0.60 7.34 -0.88
N LEU A 88 1.38 6.47 -0.25
CA LEU A 88 1.29 6.17 1.18
C LEU A 88 2.16 7.07 2.04
N TYR A 89 3.24 7.59 1.48
CA TYR A 89 4.24 8.36 2.21
C TYR A 89 5.14 9.11 1.25
N SER A 90 5.60 10.30 1.65
CA SER A 90 6.62 11.06 0.94
C SER A 90 7.59 11.73 1.91
N SER A 91 8.88 11.77 1.55
CA SER A 91 9.92 12.43 2.34
C SER A 91 11.16 12.74 1.50
N ALA A 92 11.84 13.85 1.80
CA ALA A 92 13.16 14.13 1.24
C ALA A 92 14.26 13.22 1.84
N ASP A 93 14.01 12.63 3.02
CA ASP A 93 14.96 11.75 3.71
C ASP A 93 14.77 10.29 3.27
N PHE A 94 15.81 9.73 2.65
CA PHE A 94 15.81 8.34 2.20
C PHE A 94 15.67 7.33 3.34
N GLN A 95 16.30 7.55 4.50
CA GLN A 95 16.24 6.61 5.62
C GLN A 95 14.83 6.56 6.19
N ASN A 96 14.17 7.70 6.36
CA ASN A 96 12.78 7.74 6.81
C ASN A 96 11.85 7.02 5.82
N ALA A 97 12.03 7.26 4.51
CA ALA A 97 11.26 6.56 3.48
C ALA A 97 11.52 5.05 3.47
N LYS A 98 12.78 4.63 3.63
CA LYS A 98 13.19 3.23 3.72
C LYS A 98 12.58 2.51 4.92
N GLU A 99 12.62 3.13 6.10
CA GLU A 99 12.00 2.59 7.31
C GLU A 99 10.48 2.43 7.14
N ARG A 100 9.81 3.45 6.60
CA ARG A 100 8.37 3.37 6.33
C ARG A 100 8.05 2.31 5.27
N TYR A 101 8.88 2.16 4.24
CA TYR A 101 8.74 1.14 3.20
C TYR A 101 8.80 -0.28 3.78
N ASN A 102 9.76 -0.54 4.68
CA ASN A 102 9.87 -1.80 5.39
C ASN A 102 8.65 -2.06 6.32
N SER A 103 8.18 -1.03 7.03
CA SER A 103 6.96 -1.13 7.86
C SER A 103 5.75 -1.52 7.00
N LEU A 104 5.55 -0.85 5.87
CA LEU A 104 4.45 -1.14 4.95
C LEU A 104 4.55 -2.54 4.34
N TYR A 105 5.76 -3.00 4.00
CA TYR A 105 5.97 -4.39 3.59
C TYR A 105 5.52 -5.37 4.67
N LYS A 106 5.93 -5.18 5.93
CA LYS A 106 5.53 -6.06 7.04
C LYS A 106 4.03 -6.02 7.31
N GLU A 107 3.41 -4.86 7.11
CA GLU A 107 1.97 -4.73 7.17
C GLU A 107 1.33 -5.60 6.07
N ILE A 108 1.70 -5.41 4.81
CA ILE A 108 1.08 -6.03 3.63
C ILE A 108 1.38 -7.52 3.48
N HIS A 109 2.59 -7.94 3.81
CA HIS A 109 3.04 -9.33 3.67
C HIS A 109 2.17 -10.28 4.51
N ASN A 110 1.83 -11.44 3.94
CA ASN A 110 0.91 -12.42 4.50
C ASN A 110 -0.53 -11.94 4.70
N THR A 111 -0.96 -10.92 3.95
CA THR A 111 -2.38 -10.54 3.92
C THR A 111 -3.21 -11.65 3.30
N ILE A 112 -4.20 -12.17 4.04
CA ILE A 112 -5.16 -13.15 3.52
C ILE A 112 -6.29 -12.41 2.79
N ILE A 113 -6.48 -12.75 1.52
CA ILE A 113 -7.53 -12.28 0.63
C ILE A 113 -8.55 -13.40 0.41
N LYS A 114 -9.85 -13.07 0.41
CA LYS A 114 -10.90 -14.04 0.13
C LYS A 114 -11.90 -13.46 -0.86
N LEU A 115 -11.73 -13.80 -2.13
CA LEU A 115 -12.73 -13.49 -3.16
C LEU A 115 -13.97 -14.38 -3.00
N ALA A 116 -15.14 -13.84 -3.32
CA ALA A 116 -16.40 -14.57 -3.21
C ALA A 116 -16.39 -15.79 -4.17
N GLY A 117 -16.64 -16.98 -3.62
CA GLY A 117 -16.64 -18.22 -4.39
C GLY A 117 -15.25 -18.84 -4.63
N GLU A 118 -14.16 -18.20 -4.21
CA GLU A 118 -12.80 -18.74 -4.34
C GLU A 118 -12.23 -19.20 -2.99
N LYS A 119 -11.18 -20.02 -3.04
CA LYS A 119 -10.40 -20.36 -1.85
C LYS A 119 -9.60 -19.13 -1.40
N PRO A 120 -9.37 -18.93 -0.10
CA PRO A 120 -8.51 -17.85 0.37
C PRO A 120 -7.10 -17.95 -0.22
N SER A 121 -6.53 -16.82 -0.59
CA SER A 121 -5.15 -16.70 -1.04
C SER A 121 -4.37 -15.76 -0.14
N ILE A 122 -3.07 -16.01 0.00
CA ILE A 122 -2.16 -15.20 0.79
C ILE A 122 -1.34 -14.33 -0.15
N LEU A 123 -1.30 -13.03 0.12
CA LEU A 123 -0.42 -12.10 -0.58
C LEU A 123 1.01 -12.23 -0.01
N ASN A 124 1.94 -12.68 -0.85
CA ASN A 124 3.32 -12.93 -0.48
C ASN A 124 4.27 -12.18 -1.41
N GLY A 125 5.45 -11.80 -0.92
CA GLY A 125 6.46 -11.06 -1.68
C GLY A 125 7.77 -11.05 -0.91
N GLN A 126 8.88 -10.89 -1.63
CA GLN A 126 10.21 -10.85 -1.03
C GLN A 126 10.64 -9.40 -0.81
N TYR A 127 11.00 -9.08 0.43
CA TYR A 127 11.63 -7.80 0.73
C TYR A 127 13.09 -7.82 0.32
N ALA A 128 13.47 -6.82 -0.48
CA ALA A 128 14.85 -6.47 -0.73
C ALA A 128 15.10 -5.07 -0.17
N ASP A 129 16.24 -4.90 0.50
CA ASP A 129 16.57 -3.63 1.11
C ASP A 129 16.77 -2.56 0.03
N PRO A 130 16.08 -1.40 0.10
CA PRO A 130 16.21 -0.38 -0.93
C PRO A 130 17.63 0.17 -1.07
N ASP A 131 18.06 0.33 -2.32
CA ASP A 131 19.30 1.01 -2.68
C ASP A 131 18.99 2.47 -3.06
N LYS A 132 19.62 3.42 -2.35
CA LYS A 132 19.46 4.86 -2.59
C LYS A 132 19.94 5.29 -3.99
N ASN A 133 20.88 4.54 -4.58
CA ASN A 133 21.43 4.85 -5.90
C ASN A 133 20.50 4.42 -7.04
N ARG A 134 19.46 3.62 -6.74
CA ARG A 134 18.42 3.25 -7.69
C ARG A 134 17.29 4.27 -7.63
N LYS A 135 16.81 4.71 -8.80
CA LYS A 135 15.66 5.61 -8.90
C LYS A 135 14.36 4.99 -8.37
N GLN A 136 14.26 3.66 -8.40
CA GLN A 136 13.10 2.91 -7.95
C GLN A 136 13.51 1.56 -7.36
N ASN A 137 12.85 1.17 -6.28
CA ASN A 137 12.89 -0.17 -5.69
C ASN A 137 11.44 -0.67 -5.62
N THR A 138 11.17 -1.89 -6.11
CA THR A 138 9.82 -2.46 -6.17
C THR A 138 9.79 -3.82 -5.48
N ILE A 139 8.78 -4.04 -4.64
CA ILE A 139 8.39 -5.36 -4.16
C ILE A 139 7.15 -5.78 -4.96
N HIS A 140 7.28 -6.86 -5.72
CA HIS A 140 6.16 -7.51 -6.39
C HIS A 140 5.58 -8.55 -5.46
N PHE A 141 4.28 -8.44 -5.18
CA PHE A 141 3.55 -9.45 -4.44
C PHE A 141 2.83 -10.39 -5.41
N HIS A 142 2.69 -11.64 -4.99
CA HIS A 142 1.97 -12.70 -5.68
C HIS A 142 1.02 -13.41 -4.71
N PHE A 143 -0.04 -14.01 -5.25
CA PHE A 143 -1.02 -14.74 -4.47
C PHE A 143 -0.62 -16.21 -4.29
N LEU A 144 -0.89 -16.79 -3.13
CA LEU A 144 -0.67 -18.20 -2.83
C LEU A 144 -1.94 -18.84 -2.25
N PRO A 145 -2.63 -19.75 -2.95
CA PRO A 145 -2.35 -20.18 -4.32
C PRO A 145 -2.66 -19.07 -5.35
N ASN A 146 -1.93 -19.07 -6.47
CA ASN A 146 -2.18 -18.17 -7.58
C ASN A 146 -3.10 -18.84 -8.60
N THR A 147 -4.42 -18.78 -8.37
CA THR A 147 -5.41 -19.50 -9.18
C THR A 147 -6.66 -18.68 -9.38
N GLY A 148 -7.44 -18.94 -10.43
CA GLY A 148 -8.72 -18.27 -10.63
C GLY A 148 -8.53 -16.88 -11.23
N ILE A 149 -9.41 -15.93 -10.91
CA ILE A 149 -9.36 -14.59 -11.50
C ILE A 149 -8.21 -13.75 -10.93
N ILE A 150 -7.80 -14.01 -9.69
CA ILE A 150 -6.76 -13.24 -9.00
C ILE A 150 -5.38 -13.38 -9.63
N GLN A 151 -5.17 -14.39 -10.48
CA GLN A 151 -3.88 -14.66 -11.13
C GLN A 151 -3.43 -13.56 -12.09
N LYS A 152 -4.36 -12.74 -12.58
CA LYS A 152 -4.11 -11.60 -13.47
C LYS A 152 -3.86 -10.30 -12.71
N LEU A 153 -4.09 -10.32 -11.40
CA LEU A 153 -3.96 -9.16 -10.56
C LEU A 153 -2.53 -9.04 -10.07
N HIS A 154 -1.95 -7.86 -10.28
CA HIS A 154 -0.62 -7.51 -9.78
C HIS A 154 -0.76 -6.57 -8.59
N VAL A 155 0.08 -6.80 -7.58
CA VAL A 155 0.18 -5.92 -6.41
C VAL A 155 1.64 -5.54 -6.23
N GLU A 156 1.93 -4.24 -6.19
CA GLU A 156 3.28 -3.71 -6.09
C GLU A 156 3.38 -2.65 -4.99
N LEU A 157 4.42 -2.75 -4.17
CA LEU A 157 4.87 -1.65 -3.31
C LEU A 157 6.15 -1.08 -3.91
N ARG A 158 6.16 0.22 -4.21
CA ARG A 158 7.28 0.91 -4.86
C ARG A 158 7.81 2.03 -4.00
N LEU A 159 9.12 2.12 -3.85
CA LEU A 159 9.84 3.28 -3.32
C LEU A 159 10.59 3.93 -4.47
N GLN A 160 10.21 5.16 -4.84
CA GLN A 160 10.77 5.86 -5.99
C GLN A 160 11.20 7.29 -5.63
N SER A 161 12.28 7.76 -6.26
CA SER A 161 12.75 9.14 -6.13
C SER A 161 12.23 9.99 -7.29
N GLU A 162 11.50 11.04 -6.97
CA GLU A 162 10.95 12.00 -7.92
C GLU A 162 11.20 13.42 -7.38
N GLU A 163 11.85 14.28 -8.17
CA GLU A 163 12.13 15.68 -7.82
C GLU A 163 12.81 15.86 -6.44
N GLY A 164 13.73 14.96 -6.08
CA GLY A 164 14.43 14.98 -4.80
C GLY A 164 13.60 14.49 -3.61
N THR A 165 12.39 13.99 -3.84
CA THR A 165 11.51 13.39 -2.83
C THR A 165 11.35 11.90 -3.06
N TRP A 166 11.48 11.11 -2.01
CA TRP A 166 11.18 9.70 -2.01
C TRP A 166 9.70 9.49 -1.73
N LYS A 167 9.00 8.80 -2.63
CA LYS A 167 7.57 8.47 -2.54
C LYS A 167 7.39 6.97 -2.43
N ILE A 168 6.48 6.55 -1.55
CA ILE A 168 6.05 5.16 -1.44
C ILE A 168 4.67 5.01 -2.05
N MET A 169 4.57 4.18 -3.09
CA MET A 169 3.34 3.91 -3.82
C MET A 169 2.92 2.46 -3.61
N LEU A 170 1.66 2.20 -3.29
CA LEU A 170 1.04 0.89 -3.36
C LEU A 170 0.10 0.85 -4.56
N GLN A 171 0.25 -0.16 -5.41
CA GLN A 171 -0.51 -0.29 -6.64
C GLN A 171 -1.14 -1.67 -6.73
N VAL A 172 -2.38 -1.70 -7.21
CA VAL A 172 -3.13 -2.92 -7.57
C VAL A 172 -3.64 -2.72 -8.99
N PHE A 173 -3.26 -3.59 -9.92
CA PHE A 173 -3.61 -3.41 -11.33
C PHE A 173 -3.77 -4.75 -12.04
N ASP A 174 -4.63 -4.77 -13.05
CA ASP A 174 -4.71 -5.89 -13.99
C ASP A 174 -3.53 -5.82 -14.97
N GLU A 175 -3.06 -6.96 -15.43
CA GLU A 175 -2.02 -7.04 -16.47
C GLU A 175 -2.40 -6.13 -17.64
N ALA A 176 -1.70 -5.01 -17.80
CA ALA A 176 -1.82 -4.22 -19.01
C ALA A 176 -1.33 -5.11 -20.18
N PRO A 177 -2.02 -5.14 -21.33
CA PRO A 177 -1.52 -5.90 -22.48
C PRO A 177 -0.11 -5.42 -22.76
N ALA A 178 0.83 -6.38 -22.82
CA ALA A 178 2.26 -6.22 -23.01
C ALA A 178 2.65 -4.84 -23.52
N SER A 179 3.36 -4.07 -22.69
CA SER A 179 4.14 -2.94 -23.19
C SER A 179 5.02 -3.48 -24.32
N GLY A 180 4.68 -3.15 -25.56
CA GLY A 180 5.39 -3.60 -26.74
C GLY A 180 6.88 -3.35 -26.56
N ASN A 181 7.66 -4.37 -26.88
CA ASN A 181 9.11 -4.31 -27.02
C ASN A 181 9.58 -2.97 -27.57
N MET A 182 10.13 -2.10 -26.71
CA MET A 182 11.14 -1.15 -27.15
C MET A 182 12.48 -1.88 -27.14
N GLN A 183 12.61 -2.83 -28.08
CA GLN A 183 13.90 -3.34 -28.51
C GLN A 183 14.66 -2.17 -29.12
N THR A 184 15.84 -1.90 -28.56
CA THR A 184 17.07 -1.49 -29.26
C THR A 184 16.90 -0.97 -30.68
N MET A 185 17.13 0.32 -30.87
CA MET A 185 17.78 0.81 -32.07
C MET A 185 19.02 1.60 -31.62
N ALA A 186 20.15 1.15 -32.17
CA ALA A 186 21.48 1.71 -32.03
C ALA A 186 21.57 3.16 -32.53
#